data_AF-A0A258K4S2-F1
#
_entry.id   AF-A0A258K4S2-F1
#
_cell.length_a   1.000
_cell.length_b   1.000
_cell.length_c   1.000
_cell.angle_alpha   90.00
_cell.angle_beta   90.00
_cell.angle_gamma   90.00
#
_symmetry.space_group_name_H-M   'P 1'
#
loop_
_entity.id
_entity.type
_entity.pdbx_description
1 polymer ?
#
loop_
_entity_poly.entity_id
_entity_poly.type
_entity_poly.pdbx_seq_one_letter_code
_entity_poly.pdbx_strand_id
1 'polypeptide(L)' 'MAEHEVSIPSDGLSLSGIVSVPDDLEAGERRGAVLVLHGFGSTKESGNVMGPTRLLNALGYVT' A
#
# COMPACT_ATOMS: atom_id res chain seq x y z
N MET A 1 6.12 10.87 -2.20
CA MET A 1 5.26 9.69 -2.18
C MET A 1 3.89 10.13 -1.70
N ALA A 2 2.84 9.90 -2.48
CA ALA A 2 1.47 10.18 -2.05
C ALA A 2 0.87 8.94 -1.39
N GLU A 3 0.29 9.10 -0.20
CA GLU A 3 -0.44 8.05 0.51
C GLU A 3 -1.93 8.37 0.52
N HIS A 4 -2.75 7.35 0.26
CA HIS A 4 -4.19 7.45 0.23
C HIS A 4 -4.80 6.40 1.15
N GLU A 5 -5.47 6.85 2.21
CA GLU A 5 -6.26 5.94 3.04
C GLU A 5 -7.43 5.38 2.22
N VAL A 6 -7.62 4.07 2.33
CA VAL A 6 -8.72 3.38 1.66
C VAL A 6 -9.50 2.53 2.65
N SER A 7 -10.81 2.46 2.38
CA SER A 7 -11.72 1.55 3.07
C SER A 7 -12.32 0.60 2.04
N ILE A 8 -12.18 -0.70 2.26
CA ILE A 8 -12.58 -1.74 1.32
C ILE A 8 -13.69 -2.58 1.98
N PRO A 9 -14.93 -2.57 1.46
CA PRO A 9 -15.98 -3.45 1.97
C PRO A 9 -15.65 -4.91 1.65
N SER A 10 -15.78 -5.79 2.65
CA SER A 10 -15.49 -7.22 2.51
C SER A 10 -16.37 -8.02 3.47
N ASP A 11 -17.30 -8.82 2.94
CA ASP A 11 -18.19 -9.70 3.70
C ASP A 11 -18.88 -9.02 4.91
N GLY A 12 -19.46 -7.84 4.68
CA GLY A 12 -20.12 -7.04 5.73
C GLY A 12 -19.17 -6.33 6.70
N LEU A 13 -17.86 -6.52 6.57
CA LEU A 13 -16.81 -5.81 7.27
C LEU A 13 -16.19 -4.70 6.40
N SER A 14 -15.40 -3.84 7.04
CA SER A 14 -14.67 -2.75 6.40
C SER A 14 -13.18 -2.91 6.66
N LEU A 15 -12.42 -3.25 5.63
CA LEU A 15 -10.96 -3.37 5.72
C LEU A 15 -10.33 -1.99 5.56
N SER A 16 -9.38 -1.65 6.42
CA SER A 16 -8.60 -0.40 6.34
C SER A 16 -7.26 -0.66 5.68
N GLY A 17 -6.91 0.12 4.67
CA GLY A 17 -5.64 0.05 3.96
C GLY A 17 -5.09 1.43 3.63
N ILE A 18 -3.88 1.45 3.09
CA ILE A 18 -3.24 2.63 2.50
C ILE A 18 -2.77 2.21 1.11
N VAL A 19 -3.00 3.07 0.12
CA VAL A 19 -2.37 2.96 -1.21
C VAL A 19 -1.28 4.00 -1.30
N SER A 20 -0.06 3.57 -1.56
CA SER A 20 1.11 4.42 -1.72
C SER A 20 1.56 4.45 -3.18
N VAL A 21 1.69 5.67 -3.71
CA VAL A 21 1.97 5.93 -5.12
C VAL A 21 3.37 6.56 -5.27
N PRO A 22 4.25 5.99 -6.12
CA PRO A 22 5.53 6.60 -6.47
C PRO A 22 5.34 7.99 -7.10
N ASP A 23 6.26 8.92 -6.83
CA ASP A 23 6.14 10.32 -7.27
C ASP A 23 6.24 10.51 -8.79
N ASP A 24 6.77 9.52 -9.50
CA ASP A 24 6.98 9.53 -10.95
C ASP A 24 5.85 8.87 -11.75
N LEU A 25 4.77 8.42 -11.09
CA LEU A 25 3.63 7.82 -11.79
C LEU A 25 2.85 8.88 -12.57
N GLU A 26 2.83 8.77 -13.89
CA GLU A 26 2.11 9.70 -14.76
C GLU A 26 0.60 9.39 -14.83
N ALA A 27 -0.20 10.42 -15.13
CA ALA A 27 -1.64 10.27 -15.27
C ALA A 27 -2.00 9.30 -16.40
N GLY A 28 -2.69 8.20 -16.06
CA GLY A 28 -3.09 7.17 -17.02
C GLY A 28 -2.03 6.11 -17.29
N GLU A 29 -0.82 6.24 -16.73
CA GLU A 29 0.21 5.22 -16.79
C GLU A 29 -0.20 3.98 -15.96
N ARG A 30 0.12 2.79 -16.47
CA ARG A 30 -0.03 1.54 -15.71
C ARG A 30 1.26 1.21 -14.96
N ARG A 31 1.14 0.84 -13.69
CA ARG A 31 2.25 0.40 -12.83
C ARG A 31 1.94 -0.92 -12.17
N GLY A 32 2.99 -1.72 -11.96
CA GLY A 32 2.91 -2.88 -11.10
C GLY A 32 2.55 -2.45 -9.67
N ALA A 33 1.71 -3.25 -9.02
CA ALA A 33 1.30 -3.03 -7.64
C ALA A 33 1.63 -4.27 -6.79
N VAL A 34 2.00 -4.05 -5.53
CA VAL A 34 2.29 -5.12 -4.58
C VAL A 34 1.46 -4.92 -3.32
N LEU A 35 0.57 -5.87 -3.02
CA LEU A 35 -0.18 -5.86 -1.77
C LEU A 35 0.70 -6.35 -0.62
N VAL A 36 1.00 -5.46 0.32
CA VAL A 36 1.76 -5.79 1.53
C VAL A 36 0.81 -6.10 2.67
N LEU A 37 0.93 -7.29 3.25
CA LEU A 37 0.09 -7.77 4.36
C LEU A 37 0.89 -7.81 5.66
N HIS A 38 0.24 -7.43 6.76
CA HIS A 38 0.84 -7.55 8.08
C HIS A 38 0.81 -8.99 8.59
N GLY A 39 1.70 -9.30 9.53
CA GLY A 39 1.70 -10.58 10.24
C GLY A 39 0.65 -10.64 11.37
N PHE A 40 0.59 -11.77 12.07
CA PHE A 40 -0.29 -11.94 13.22
C PHE A 40 -0.01 -10.90 14.33
N GLY A 41 -1.07 -10.29 14.88
CA GLY A 41 -0.97 -9.28 15.96
C GLY A 41 -0.43 -7.91 15.54
N SER A 42 -0.22 -7.68 14.25
CA SER A 42 0.35 -6.46 13.68
C SER A 42 -0.72 -5.64 12.93
N THR A 43 -0.31 -4.52 12.35
CA THR A 43 -1.17 -3.59 11.60
C THR A 43 -0.44 -3.06 10.37
N LYS A 44 -1.15 -2.36 9.47
CA LYS A 44 -0.56 -1.69 8.31
C LYS A 44 0.53 -0.66 8.66
N GLU A 45 0.51 -0.10 9.87
CA GLU A 45 1.50 0.88 10.36
C GLU A 45 2.77 0.25 10.96
N SER A 46 2.80 -1.08 11.09
CA SER A 46 3.91 -1.76 11.77
C SER A 46 5.19 -1.72 10.92
N GLY A 47 6.35 -1.67 11.58
CA GLY A 47 7.64 -1.51 10.88
C GLY A 47 7.97 -2.63 9.88
N ASN A 48 7.52 -3.86 10.14
CA ASN A 48 7.63 -5.01 9.22
C ASN A 48 6.76 -4.87 7.96
N VAL A 49 5.80 -3.95 7.94
CA VAL A 49 4.99 -3.58 6.76
C VAL A 49 5.56 -2.34 6.10
N MET A 50 5.83 -1.30 6.89
CA MET A 50 6.31 -0.01 6.37
C MET A 50 7.69 -0.10 5.71
N GLY A 51 8.59 -0.96 6.22
CA GLY A 51 9.91 -1.19 5.63
C GLY A 51 9.82 -1.71 4.19
N PRO A 52 9.21 -2.89 3.95
CA PRO A 52 8.99 -3.42 2.61
C PRO A 52 8.19 -2.49 1.69
N THR A 53 7.13 -1.85 2.19
CA THR A 53 6.28 -0.92 1.44
C THR A 53 7.10 0.24 0.87
N ARG A 54 7.97 0.86 1.68
CA ARG A 54 8.85 1.96 1.25
C ARG A 54 9.90 1.51 0.25
N LEU A 55 10.49 0.33 0.46
CA LEU A 55 11.47 -0.23 -0.48
C LEU A 55 10.84 -0.50 -1.85
N LEU A 56 9.68 -1.16 -1.88
CA LEU A 56 8.96 -1.47 -3.12
C LEU A 56 8.52 -0.19 -3.84
N ASN A 57 8.04 0.82 -3.11
CA ASN A 57 7.70 2.12 -3.69
C ASN A 57 8.92 2.83 -4.29
N ALA A 58 10.07 2.80 -3.60
CA ALA A 58 11.33 3.33 -4.12
C ALA A 58 11.84 2.58 -5.37
N LEU A 59 11.40 1.34 -5.58
CA LEU A 59 11.66 0.56 -6.81
C LEU A 59 10.61 0.82 -7.90
N GLY A 60 9.66 1.73 -7.67
CA GLY A 60 8.64 2.15 -8.63
C GLY A 60 7.33 1.36 -8.55
N TYR A 61 7.11 0.51 -7.55
CA TYR A 61 5.83 -0.19 -7.40
C TYR A 61 4.81 0.65 -6.63
N VAL A 62 3.55 0.58 -7.03
CA VAL A 62 2.44 0.98 -6.13
C VAL A 62 2.35 -0.05 -5.01
N THR A 63 2.10 0.40 -3.77
CA THR A 63 2.00 -0.48 -2.60
C THR A 63 0.73 -0.26 -1.79
#